data_AF-A0A0T5ZZ11-F1
#
_entry.id   AF-A0A0T5ZZ11-F1
#
_cell.length_a   1.000
_cell.length_b   1.000
_cell.length_c   1.000
_cell.angle_alpha   90.00
_cell.angle_beta   90.00
_cell.angle_gamma   90.00
#
_symmetry.space_group_name_H-M   'P 1'
#
loop_
_entity.id
_entity.type
_entity.pdbx_description
1 polymer ?
#
loop_
_entity_poly.entity_id
_entity_poly.type
_entity_poly.pdbx_seq_one_letter_code
_entity_poly.pdbx_strand_id
1 'polypeptide(L)'
;MVGETPPTSFRFSTLAAQVYGFPAYMVLVGVIPIVNAFFYSSHGGIGWLVLPFTFPYVLVRLGIALWRSHPSNRRRLGRFATLSIPGYIALTAPLSWAATYSINSWLGTSLHWTQFWALMLLPVSLLGLLFQ
;
A
#
# COMPACT_ATOMS: atom_id res chain seq x y z
N MET A 1 40.14 -23.65 -6.12
CA MET A 1 38.98 -23.00 -6.76
C MET A 1 37.95 -22.76 -5.68
N VAL A 2 37.89 -21.54 -5.14
CA VAL A 2 36.89 -21.16 -4.14
C VAL A 2 35.56 -21.12 -4.87
N GLY A 3 34.67 -22.08 -4.57
CA GLY A 3 33.33 -22.11 -5.14
C GLY A 3 32.60 -20.84 -4.75
N GLU A 4 32.40 -19.95 -5.71
CA GLU A 4 31.52 -18.81 -5.55
C GLU A 4 30.14 -19.33 -5.15
N THR A 5 29.78 -19.13 -3.89
CA THR A 5 28.41 -19.37 -3.43
C THR A 5 27.48 -18.59 -4.34
N PRO A 6 26.51 -19.23 -5.02
CA PRO A 6 25.61 -18.52 -5.91
C PRO A 6 24.90 -17.42 -5.11
N PRO A 7 24.75 -16.20 -5.68
CA PRO A 7 24.14 -15.09 -4.98
C PRO A 7 22.76 -15.52 -4.48
N THR A 8 22.51 -15.31 -3.18
CA THR A 8 21.26 -15.61 -2.49
C THR A 8 20.08 -15.30 -3.40
N SER A 9 19.34 -16.35 -3.79
CA SER A 9 18.20 -16.23 -4.71
C SER A 9 17.29 -15.07 -4.27
N PHE A 10 17.23 -14.03 -5.09
CA PHE A 10 16.35 -12.89 -4.85
C PHE A 10 14.90 -13.35 -5.00
N ARG A 11 14.23 -13.64 -3.88
CA ARG A 11 12.84 -14.11 -3.88
C ARG A 11 11.91 -12.92 -4.08
N PHE A 12 11.39 -12.76 -5.29
CA PHE A 12 10.42 -11.71 -5.63
C PHE A 12 9.19 -11.72 -4.73
N SER A 13 8.75 -12.89 -4.27
CA SER A 13 7.63 -13.01 -3.33
C SER A 13 7.91 -12.32 -1.98
N THR A 14 9.13 -12.50 -1.45
CA THR A 14 9.55 -11.84 -0.21
C THR A 14 9.65 -10.33 -0.37
N LEU A 15 10.16 -9.86 -1.51
CA LEU A 15 10.17 -8.43 -1.84
C LEU A 15 8.75 -7.87 -1.95
N ALA A 16 7.87 -8.55 -2.68
CA ALA A 16 6.49 -8.13 -2.86
C ALA A 16 5.75 -8.02 -1.51
N ALA A 17 5.92 -9.01 -0.63
CA ALA A 17 5.36 -8.97 0.72
C ALA A 17 5.92 -7.79 1.54
N GLN A 18 7.21 -7.48 1.42
CA GLN A 18 7.83 -6.36 2.13
C GLN A 18 7.40 -4.98 1.61
N VAL A 19 7.16 -4.85 0.31
CA VAL A 19 6.77 -3.60 -0.34
C VAL A 19 5.27 -3.35 -0.21
N TYR A 20 4.46 -4.38 -0.43
CA TYR A 20 3.00 -4.26 -0.53
C TYR A 20 2.25 -4.80 0.69
N GLY A 21 2.92 -5.43 1.65
CA GLY A 21 2.28 -5.98 2.84
C GLY A 21 1.59 -4.92 3.70
N PHE A 22 2.23 -3.76 3.89
CA PHE A 22 1.62 -2.65 4.64
C PHE A 22 0.38 -2.07 3.93
N PRO A 23 0.44 -1.68 2.64
CA PRO A 23 -0.78 -1.28 1.92
C PRO A 23 -1.89 -2.34 1.90
N ALA A 24 -1.52 -3.61 1.71
CA ALA A 24 -2.48 -4.71 1.74
C ALA A 24 -3.16 -4.83 3.10
N TYR A 25 -2.40 -4.71 4.19
CA TYR A 25 -2.93 -4.67 5.55
C TYR A 25 -3.92 -3.51 5.73
N MET A 26 -3.56 -2.29 5.31
CA MET A 26 -4.42 -1.11 5.45
C MET A 26 -5.76 -1.24 4.71
N VAL A 27 -5.76 -1.88 3.53
CA VAL A 27 -6.98 -2.22 2.80
C VAL A 27 -7.79 -3.28 3.54
N LEU A 28 -7.15 -4.38 3.96
CA LEU A 28 -7.83 -5.48 4.65
C LEU A 28 -8.51 -5.00 5.93
N VAL A 29 -7.84 -4.12 6.69
CA VAL A 29 -8.40 -3.42 7.85
C VAL A 29 -9.67 -2.66 7.49
N GLY A 30 -9.75 -2.04 6.32
CA GLY A 30 -10.93 -1.30 5.86
C GLY A 30 -12.09 -2.21 5.41
N VAL A 31 -11.77 -3.39 4.87
CA VAL A 31 -12.77 -4.36 4.40
C VAL A 31 -13.41 -5.13 5.56
N ILE A 32 -12.64 -5.51 6.58
CA ILE A 32 -13.13 -6.34 7.68
C ILE A 32 -13.94 -5.48 8.67
N PRO A 33 -15.25 -5.71 8.86
CA PRO A 33 -16.09 -4.74 9.56
C PRO A 33 -15.75 -4.50 11.03
N ILE A 34 -15.50 -5.56 11.81
CA ILE A 34 -15.14 -5.40 13.22
C ILE A 34 -13.81 -4.63 13.34
N VAL A 35 -12.89 -4.83 12.40
CA VAL A 35 -11.56 -4.21 12.42
C VAL A 35 -11.63 -2.76 11.93
N ASN A 36 -12.43 -2.49 10.90
CA ASN A 36 -12.61 -1.14 10.38
C ASN A 36 -13.30 -0.24 11.42
N ALA A 37 -14.17 -0.79 12.27
CA ALA A 37 -14.82 -0.04 13.33
C ALA A 37 -13.84 0.49 14.37
N PHE A 38 -12.72 -0.18 14.62
CA PHE A 38 -11.67 0.34 15.51
C PHE A 38 -10.73 1.30 14.77
N PHE A 39 -10.22 0.89 13.61
CA PHE A 39 -9.15 1.62 12.90
C PHE A 39 -9.62 2.85 12.12
N TYR A 40 -10.84 2.80 11.60
CA TYR A 40 -11.46 3.87 10.81
C TYR A 40 -12.69 4.47 11.54
N SER A 41 -12.76 4.33 12.87
CA SER A 41 -13.79 4.96 13.71
C SER A 41 -13.83 6.48 13.50
N SER A 42 -15.00 6.99 13.10
CA SER A 42 -15.24 8.42 12.92
C SER A 42 -14.13 9.09 12.08
N HIS A 43 -13.85 10.38 12.27
CA HIS A 43 -12.74 11.09 11.59
C HIS A 43 -11.40 10.99 12.35
N GLY A 44 -11.37 10.27 13.48
CA GLY A 44 -10.22 10.22 14.41
C GLY A 44 -9.47 8.88 14.45
N GLY A 45 -9.96 7.85 13.75
CA GLY A 45 -9.32 6.54 13.68
C GLY A 45 -7.88 6.63 13.15
N ILE A 46 -6.96 5.90 13.78
CA ILE A 46 -5.54 5.88 13.39
C ILE A 46 -5.33 5.42 11.94
N GLY A 47 -6.28 4.67 11.38
CA GLY A 47 -6.30 4.29 9.99
C GLY A 47 -6.26 5.48 9.05
N TRP A 48 -6.99 6.57 9.35
CA TRP A 48 -7.01 7.78 8.53
C TRP A 48 -5.67 8.52 8.49
N LEU A 49 -4.92 8.47 9.60
CA LEU A 49 -3.59 9.07 9.69
C LEU A 49 -2.55 8.25 8.93
N VAL A 50 -2.69 6.93 8.93
CA VAL A 50 -1.69 6.00 8.42
C VAL A 50 -1.91 5.68 6.94
N LEU A 51 -3.16 5.72 6.46
CA LEU A 51 -3.55 5.43 5.07
C LEU A 51 -2.76 6.25 4.03
N PRO A 52 -2.48 7.56 4.24
CA PRO A 52 -1.79 8.37 3.24
C PRO A 52 -0.30 8.06 3.08
N PHE A 53 0.24 7.22 3.96
CA PHE A 53 1.60 6.75 3.90
C PHE A 53 1.76 5.44 3.12
N THR A 54 0.69 4.79 2.64
CA THR A 54 0.78 3.51 1.93
C THR A 54 1.60 3.60 0.64
N PHE A 55 1.34 4.60 -0.21
CA PHE A 55 2.11 4.76 -1.45
C PHE A 55 3.53 5.30 -1.22
N PRO A 56 3.77 6.31 -0.35
CA PRO A 56 5.13 6.68 0.05
C PRO A 56 5.94 5.50 0.58
N TYR A 57 5.34 4.62 1.40
CA TYR A 57 5.97 3.41 1.89
C TYR A 57 6.41 2.49 0.73
N VAL A 58 5.53 2.24 -0.25
CA VAL A 58 5.85 1.45 -1.45
C VAL A 58 7.06 2.04 -2.19
N LEU A 59 7.07 3.34 -2.44
CA LEU A 59 8.16 4.03 -3.15
C LEU A 59 9.48 3.93 -2.39
N VAL A 60 9.47 4.19 -1.07
CA VAL A 60 10.67 4.11 -0.23
C VAL A 60 11.21 2.69 -0.18
N ARG A 61 10.36 1.67 0.00
CA ARG A 61 10.81 0.26 0.04
C ARG A 61 11.40 -0.18 -1.30
N LEU A 62 10.78 0.20 -2.41
CA LEU A 62 11.31 -0.07 -3.75
C LEU A 62 12.64 0.66 -3.98
N GLY A 63 12.74 1.92 -3.56
CA GLY A 63 13.97 2.72 -3.64
C GLY A 63 15.12 2.11 -2.84
N ILE A 64 14.86 1.71 -1.59
CA ILE A 64 15.85 1.03 -0.74
C ILE A 64 16.28 -0.30 -1.37
N ALA A 65 15.33 -1.08 -1.89
CA ALA A 65 15.64 -2.35 -2.56
C ALA A 65 16.52 -2.13 -3.81
N LEU A 66 16.22 -1.12 -4.62
CA LEU A 66 17.03 -0.75 -5.79
C LEU A 66 18.44 -0.32 -5.39
N TRP A 67 18.54 0.56 -4.39
CA TRP A 67 19.81 1.08 -3.89
C TRP A 67 20.72 -0.03 -3.36
N ARG A 68 20.18 -0.93 -2.54
CA ARG A 68 20.92 -2.04 -1.92
C ARG A 68 21.15 -3.22 -2.85
N SER A 69 20.52 -3.26 -4.03
CA SER A 69 20.67 -4.38 -4.96
C SER A 69 21.98 -4.33 -5.73
N HIS A 70 22.58 -5.50 -5.92
CA HIS A 70 23.75 -5.71 -6.76
C HIS A 70 23.44 -5.29 -8.22
N PRO A 71 24.41 -4.70 -8.97
CA PRO A 71 24.19 -4.24 -10.34
C PRO A 71 23.52 -5.27 -11.27
N SER A 72 23.85 -6.55 -11.12
CA SER A 72 23.25 -7.64 -11.91
C SER A 72 21.75 -7.83 -11.69
N ASN A 73 21.23 -7.46 -10.52
CA ASN A 73 19.80 -7.57 -10.17
C ASN A 73 19.02 -6.26 -10.35
N ARG A 74 19.70 -5.10 -10.43
CA ARG A 74 19.07 -3.77 -10.58
C ARG A 74 18.12 -3.72 -11.78
N ARG A 75 18.49 -4.30 -12.92
CA ARG A 75 17.64 -4.30 -14.13
C ARG A 75 16.35 -5.12 -13.95
N ARG A 76 16.43 -6.27 -13.28
CA ARG A 76 15.26 -7.10 -12.98
C ARG A 76 14.34 -6.43 -11.95
N LEU A 77 14.93 -5.81 -10.93
CA LEU A 77 14.20 -5.08 -9.90
C LEU A 77 13.55 -3.81 -10.46
N GLY A 78 14.22 -3.10 -11.36
CA GLY A 78 13.65 -1.96 -12.09
C GLY A 78 12.42 -2.36 -12.89
N ARG A 79 12.49 -3.46 -13.66
CA ARG A 79 11.33 -4.01 -14.39
C ARG A 79 10.19 -4.40 -13.44
N PHE A 80 10.50 -5.03 -12.32
CA PHE A 80 9.51 -5.34 -11.29
C PHE A 80 8.81 -4.07 -10.81
N ALA A 81 9.56 -3.04 -10.39
CA ALA A 81 9.00 -1.77 -9.93
C ALA A 81 8.13 -1.08 -11.01
N THR A 82 8.59 -1.04 -12.26
CA THR A 82 7.85 -0.44 -13.38
C THR A 82 6.53 -1.15 -13.67
N LEU A 83 6.46 -2.48 -13.49
CA LEU A 83 5.23 -3.25 -13.69
C LEU A 83 4.33 -3.27 -12.44
N SER A 84 4.93 -3.31 -11.26
CA SER A 84 4.21 -3.49 -10.00
C SER A 84 3.53 -2.21 -9.50
N ILE A 85 4.09 -1.03 -9.81
CA ILE A 85 3.48 0.26 -9.43
C ILE A 85 2.14 0.49 -10.15
N PRO A 86 2.03 0.38 -11.49
CA PRO A 86 0.73 0.47 -12.17
C PRO A 86 -0.26 -0.60 -11.69
N GLY A 87 0.22 -1.83 -11.46
CA GLY A 87 -0.60 -2.91 -10.90
C GLY A 87 -1.16 -2.56 -9.51
N TYR A 88 -0.34 -1.96 -8.64
CA TYR A 88 -0.79 -1.44 -7.34
C TYR A 88 -1.87 -0.38 -7.48
N ILE A 89 -1.69 0.60 -8.38
CA ILE A 89 -2.68 1.67 -8.60
C ILE A 89 -4.01 1.08 -9.11
N ALA A 90 -3.94 0.16 -10.07
CA ALA A 90 -5.12 -0.49 -10.64
C ALA A 90 -5.86 -1.36 -9.61
N LEU A 91 -5.15 -2.13 -8.78
CA LEU A 91 -5.75 -3.01 -7.78
C LEU A 91 -6.30 -2.26 -6.57
N THR A 92 -5.69 -1.14 -6.19
CA THR A 92 -6.16 -0.35 -5.03
C THR A 92 -7.51 0.31 -5.29
N ALA A 93 -7.91 0.57 -6.53
CA ALA A 93 -9.21 1.16 -6.85
C ALA A 93 -10.41 0.26 -6.45
N PRO A 94 -10.56 -0.99 -6.95
CA PRO A 94 -11.66 -1.87 -6.53
C PRO A 94 -11.58 -2.25 -5.05
N LEU A 95 -10.37 -2.33 -4.49
CA LEU A 95 -10.17 -2.56 -3.06
C LEU A 95 -10.64 -1.39 -2.19
N SER A 96 -10.43 -0.15 -2.65
CA SER A 96 -10.95 1.05 -1.99
C SER A 96 -12.47 1.10 -2.05
N TRP A 97 -13.07 0.66 -3.16
CA TRP A 97 -14.52 0.51 -3.26
C TRP A 97 -15.05 -0.50 -2.23
N ALA A 98 -14.45 -1.68 -2.12
CA ALA A 98 -14.86 -2.69 -1.13
C ALA A 98 -14.69 -2.20 0.32
N ALA A 99 -13.57 -1.52 0.61
CA ALA A 99 -13.31 -0.96 1.94
C ALA A 99 -14.33 0.12 2.31
N THR A 100 -14.60 1.08 1.40
CA THR A 100 -15.58 2.14 1.64
C THR A 100 -17.01 1.63 1.75
N TYR A 101 -17.39 0.62 0.96
CA TYR A 101 -18.68 -0.05 1.12
C TYR A 101 -18.83 -0.67 2.52
N SER A 102 -17.80 -1.37 3.00
CA SER A 102 -17.78 -1.97 4.34
C SER A 102 -17.83 -0.91 5.45
N ILE A 103 -17.01 0.15 5.33
CA ILE A 103 -16.97 1.26 6.29
C ILE A 103 -18.32 1.99 6.35
N ASN A 104 -18.91 2.35 5.21
CA ASN A 104 -20.18 3.07 5.16
C ASN A 104 -21.34 2.23 5.72
N SER A 105 -21.35 0.92 5.44
CA SER A 105 -22.40 0.02 5.94
C SER A 105 -22.33 -0.22 7.46
N TRP A 106 -21.14 -0.16 8.06
CA TRP A 106 -20.96 -0.41 9.50
C TRP A 106 -20.89 0.85 10.36
N LEU A 107 -20.35 1.95 9.83
CA LEU A 107 -20.14 3.19 10.57
C LEU A 107 -21.13 4.30 10.18
N GLY A 108 -22.00 4.06 9.20
CA GLY A 108 -22.99 5.02 8.74
C GLY A 108 -22.39 6.26 8.07
N THR A 109 -21.14 6.17 7.60
CA THR A 109 -20.42 7.26 6.93
C THR A 109 -20.83 7.39 5.46
N SER A 110 -20.55 8.56 4.86
CA SER A 110 -20.80 8.87 3.44
C SER A 110 -19.49 8.96 2.62
N LEU A 111 -18.48 8.18 3.00
CA LEU A 111 -17.16 8.25 2.39
C LEU A 111 -17.20 7.76 0.94
N HIS A 112 -16.69 8.57 0.02
CA HIS A 112 -16.62 8.19 -1.39
C HIS A 112 -15.37 7.36 -1.65
N TRP A 113 -15.50 6.28 -2.42
CA TRP A 113 -14.39 5.35 -2.67
C TRP A 113 -13.16 6.01 -3.31
N THR A 114 -13.35 7.06 -4.12
CA THR A 114 -12.23 7.82 -4.72
C THR A 114 -11.46 8.63 -3.69
N GLN A 115 -12.09 9.06 -2.60
CA GLN A 115 -11.40 9.76 -1.50
C GLN A 115 -10.50 8.78 -0.75
N PHE A 116 -11.02 7.60 -0.41
CA PHE A 116 -10.22 6.53 0.20
C PHE A 116 -9.07 6.09 -0.70
N TRP A 117 -9.33 5.95 -2.01
CA TRP A 117 -8.31 5.63 -2.99
C TRP A 117 -7.25 6.73 -3.12
N ALA A 118 -7.65 8.00 -3.13
CA ALA A 118 -6.72 9.13 -3.16
C ALA A 118 -5.81 9.16 -1.93
N LEU A 119 -6.36 8.85 -0.74
CA LEU A 119 -5.57 8.68 0.49
C LEU A 119 -4.53 7.59 0.28
N MET A 120 -4.90 6.42 -0.22
CA MET A 120 -3.94 5.35 -0.46
C MET A 120 -2.80 5.70 -1.43
N LEU A 121 -3.00 6.67 -2.31
CA LEU A 121 -2.04 7.06 -3.35
C LEU A 121 -1.21 8.29 -3.00
N LEU A 122 -1.75 9.27 -2.28
CA LEU A 122 -1.11 10.57 -2.11
C LEU A 122 -1.23 11.09 -0.68
N PRO A 123 -0.12 11.38 0.02
CA PRO A 123 -0.17 12.01 1.34
C PRO A 123 -0.82 13.39 1.32
N VAL A 124 -0.76 14.10 0.19
CA VAL A 124 -1.39 15.43 0.00
C VAL A 124 -2.92 15.39 0.12
N SER A 125 -3.54 14.24 -0.16
CA SER A 125 -5.00 14.08 -0.06
C SER A 125 -5.50 14.14 1.39
N LEU A 126 -4.62 14.01 2.39
CA LEU A 126 -4.94 14.27 3.80
C LEU A 126 -5.45 15.71 4.00
N LEU A 127 -4.95 16.68 3.22
CA LEU A 127 -5.44 18.06 3.28
C LEU A 127 -6.92 18.15 2.87
N GLY A 128 -7.33 17.38 1.86
CA GLY A 128 -8.74 17.36 1.41
C GLY A 128 -9.71 16.78 2.44
N LEU A 129 -9.23 15.97 3.38
CA LEU A 129 -10.02 15.39 4.48
C LEU A 129 -10.13 16.32 5.70
N LEU A 130 -9.16 17.21 5.88
CA LEU A 130 -9.14 18.17 7.00
C LEU A 130 -10.02 19.42 6.76
N PHE A 131 -10.47 19.64 5.53
CA PHE A 131 -11.28 20.80 5.11
C PHE A 131 -12.71 20.42 4.67
N GLN A 132 -13.18 19.22 5.03
CA GLN A 132 -14.57 18.74 4.84
C GLN A 132 -15.29 18.71 6.19
#